data_AF-A0A662PSZ8-F1
#
_entry.id   AF-A0A662PSZ8-F1
#
_cell.length_a   1.000
_cell.length_b   1.000
_cell.length_c   1.000
_cell.angle_alpha   90.00
_cell.angle_beta   90.00
_cell.angle_gamma   90.00
#
_symmetry.space_group_name_H-M   'P 1'
#
loop_
_entity.id
_entity.type
_entity.pdbx_description
1 polymer ?
#
loop_
_entity_poly.entity_id
_entity_poly.type
_entity_poly.pdbx_seq_one_letter_code
_entity_poly.pdbx_strand_id
1 'polypeptide(L)'
;MDEDDVKERYSDAFAELGPAALADLKRRIFSLKIFISLLLDPEMDFSYKLKQHNKIKMGVFEFCGYYARWLGRPLMERLKSEIYEILEEAVDWWGQQEVCDEMEG
;
A
#
# COMPACT_ATOMS: atom_id res chain seq x y z
N MET A 1 -3.07 -8.90 -8.30
CA MET A 1 -2.40 -7.67 -8.77
C MET A 1 -1.54 -7.24 -7.62
N ASP A 2 -0.25 -7.07 -7.84
CA ASP A 2 0.68 -6.73 -6.76
C ASP A 2 1.09 -5.26 -6.80
N GLU A 3 1.87 -4.84 -5.82
CA GLU A 3 2.28 -3.45 -5.68
C GLU A 3 3.27 -2.97 -6.76
N ASP A 4 3.98 -3.88 -7.43
CA ASP A 4 4.80 -3.53 -8.58
C ASP A 4 3.96 -3.30 -9.84
N ASP A 5 2.87 -4.07 -10.03
CA ASP A 5 1.89 -3.81 -11.10
C ASP A 5 1.32 -2.39 -10.99
N VAL A 6 0.97 -1.98 -9.78
CA VAL A 6 0.47 -0.61 -9.50
C VAL A 6 1.57 0.40 -9.82
N LYS A 7 2.80 0.21 -9.31
CA LYS A 7 3.90 1.13 -9.58
C LYS A 7 4.11 1.35 -11.08
N GLU A 8 4.14 0.28 -11.87
CA GLU A 8 4.35 0.36 -13.32
C GLU A 8 3.23 1.15 -13.99
N ARG A 9 1.96 0.82 -13.70
CA ARG A 9 0.78 1.43 -14.32
C ARG A 9 0.68 2.95 -14.14
N TYR A 10 1.12 3.48 -13.01
CA TYR A 10 1.04 4.92 -12.73
C TYR A 10 2.37 5.66 -12.95
N SER A 11 3.48 4.94 -13.22
CA SER A 11 4.80 5.58 -13.31
C SER A 11 4.87 6.67 -14.37
N ASP A 12 4.30 6.46 -15.55
CA ASP A 12 4.36 7.44 -16.64
C ASP A 12 3.63 8.75 -16.27
N ALA A 13 2.43 8.64 -15.70
CA ALA A 13 1.66 9.81 -15.26
C ALA A 13 2.41 10.65 -14.21
N PHE A 14 3.12 10.00 -13.29
CA PHE A 14 3.94 10.71 -12.31
C PHE A 14 5.27 11.21 -12.90
N ALA A 15 5.84 10.51 -13.88
CA ALA A 15 7.05 10.94 -14.57
C ALA A 15 6.82 12.23 -15.37
N GLU A 16 5.63 12.40 -15.97
CA GLU A 16 5.21 13.62 -16.66
C GLU A 16 5.13 14.85 -15.73
N LEU A 17 4.78 14.65 -14.45
CA LEU A 17 4.81 15.72 -13.44
C LEU A 17 6.24 16.05 -12.97
N GLY A 18 7.18 15.15 -13.21
CA GLY A 18 8.61 15.33 -12.92
C GLY A 18 9.19 14.29 -11.97
N PRO A 19 10.53 14.27 -11.83
CA PRO A 19 11.25 13.23 -11.11
C PRO A 19 10.90 13.15 -9.62
N ALA A 20 10.54 14.28 -9.00
CA ALA A 20 10.11 14.31 -7.61
C ALA A 20 8.77 13.58 -7.40
N ALA A 21 7.81 13.77 -8.30
CA ALA A 21 6.51 13.12 -8.23
C ALA A 21 6.64 11.60 -8.43
N LEU A 22 7.45 11.18 -9.39
CA LEU A 22 7.77 9.76 -9.59
C LEU A 22 8.48 9.15 -8.37
N ALA A 23 9.40 9.88 -7.73
CA ALA A 23 10.06 9.43 -6.52
C ALA A 23 9.07 9.26 -5.34
N ASP A 24 8.11 10.17 -5.20
CA ASP A 24 7.07 10.06 -4.17
C ASP A 24 6.18 8.84 -4.38
N LEU A 25 5.74 8.55 -5.62
CA LEU A 25 5.01 7.32 -5.95
C LEU A 25 5.83 6.08 -5.56
N LYS A 26 7.08 6.00 -6.00
CA LYS A 26 7.98 4.87 -5.69
C LYS A 26 8.15 4.68 -4.19
N ARG A 27 8.31 5.76 -3.43
CA ARG A 27 8.40 5.72 -1.96
C ARG A 27 7.11 5.18 -1.34
N ARG A 28 5.95 5.53 -1.89
CA ARG A 28 4.65 5.03 -1.40
C ARG A 28 4.52 3.53 -1.60
N ILE A 29 4.82 3.05 -2.81
CA ILE A 29 4.81 1.61 -3.11
C ILE A 29 5.84 0.87 -2.26
N PHE A 30 7.04 1.43 -2.07
CA PHE A 30 8.05 0.81 -1.22
C PHE A 30 7.61 0.69 0.25
N SER A 31 6.87 1.69 0.76
CA SER A 31 6.29 1.62 2.11
C SER A 31 5.23 0.52 2.23
N LEU A 32 4.44 0.30 1.18
CA LEU A 32 3.47 -0.79 1.09
C LEU A 32 4.20 -2.15 1.11
N LYS A 33 5.25 -2.32 0.29
CA LYS A 33 6.10 -3.54 0.30
C LYS A 33 6.61 -3.88 1.69
N ILE A 34 7.21 -2.90 2.39
CA ILE A 34 7.73 -3.09 3.75
C ILE A 34 6.61 -3.52 4.69
N PHE A 35 5.43 -2.91 4.60
CA PHE A 35 4.30 -3.29 5.44
C PHE A 35 3.81 -4.71 5.17
N ILE A 36 3.77 -5.15 3.92
CA ILE A 36 3.42 -6.53 3.58
C ILE A 36 4.45 -7.50 4.18
N SER A 37 5.75 -7.22 4.04
CA SER A 37 6.79 -8.03 4.71
C SER A 37 6.67 -8.04 6.22
N LEU A 38 6.26 -6.92 6.83
CA LEU A 38 6.01 -6.82 8.27
C LEU A 38 4.84 -7.70 8.72
N LEU A 39 3.79 -7.86 7.91
CA LEU A 39 2.67 -8.76 8.26
C LEU A 39 3.13 -10.20 8.42
N LEU A 40 4.11 -10.62 7.61
CA LEU A 40 4.71 -11.96 7.64
C LEU A 40 5.69 -12.18 8.81
N ASP A 41 6.06 -11.12 9.53
CA ASP A 41 7.01 -11.22 10.63
C ASP A 41 6.30 -11.72 11.90
N PRO A 42 6.62 -12.95 12.38
CA PRO A 42 5.98 -13.51 13.58
C PRO A 42 6.47 -12.86 14.87
N GLU A 43 7.62 -12.17 14.87
CA GLU A 43 8.14 -11.48 16.06
C GLU A 43 7.40 -10.15 16.34
N MET A 44 6.62 -9.68 15.37
CA MET A 44 5.99 -8.36 15.44
C MET A 44 4.57 -8.44 15.97
N ASP A 45 4.34 -7.75 17.10
CA ASP A 45 3.05 -7.71 17.77
C ASP A 45 1.91 -7.21 16.87
N PHE A 46 0.72 -7.79 17.03
CA PHE A 46 -0.51 -7.39 16.34
C PHE A 46 -0.80 -5.89 16.45
N SER A 47 -0.64 -5.31 17.64
CA SER A 47 -0.89 -3.89 17.88
C SER A 47 0.04 -2.98 17.06
N TYR A 48 1.28 -3.43 16.83
CA TYR A 48 2.23 -2.73 15.98
C TYR A 48 1.83 -2.84 14.51
N LYS A 49 1.49 -4.05 14.04
CA LYS A 49 0.99 -4.29 12.67
C LYS A 49 -0.23 -3.41 12.37
N LEU A 50 -1.22 -3.37 13.26
CA LEU A 50 -2.41 -2.53 13.14
C LEU A 50 -2.07 -1.02 13.09
N LYS A 51 -1.12 -0.58 13.91
CA LYS A 51 -0.64 0.81 13.88
C LYS A 51 0.02 1.15 12.54
N GLN A 52 0.81 0.25 11.97
CA GLN A 52 1.43 0.46 10.66
C GLN A 52 0.39 0.44 9.53
N HIS A 53 -0.57 -0.47 9.57
CA HIS A 53 -1.70 -0.51 8.63
C HIS A 53 -2.41 0.85 8.56
N ASN A 54 -2.77 1.43 9.71
CA ASN A 54 -3.43 2.74 9.76
C ASN A 54 -2.55 3.88 9.21
N LYS A 55 -1.24 3.85 9.47
CA LYS A 55 -0.29 4.82 8.89
C LYS A 55 -0.19 4.70 7.38
N ILE A 56 -0.18 3.47 6.85
CA ILE A 56 -0.16 3.24 5.40
C ILE A 56 -1.48 3.71 4.78
N LYS A 57 -2.65 3.39 5.35
CA LYS A 57 -3.93 3.90 4.82
C LYS A 57 -3.98 5.42 4.81
N MET A 58 -3.55 6.06 5.91
CA MET A 58 -3.57 7.51 6.03
C MET A 58 -2.68 8.19 5.00
N GLY A 59 -1.42 7.77 4.88
CA GLY A 59 -0.55 8.45 3.92
C GLY A 59 -0.92 8.15 2.45
N VAL A 60 -1.65 7.06 2.13
CA VAL A 60 -2.15 6.81 0.77
C VAL A 60 -3.27 7.80 0.49
N PHE A 61 -4.16 8.00 1.46
CA PHE A 61 -5.21 9.01 1.39
C PHE A 61 -4.63 10.42 1.17
N GLU A 62 -3.65 10.82 1.98
CA GLU A 62 -2.98 12.13 1.85
C GLU A 62 -2.25 12.27 0.51
N PHE A 63 -1.51 11.24 0.09
CA PHE A 63 -0.78 11.22 -1.17
C PHE A 63 -1.72 11.38 -2.38
N CYS A 64 -2.81 10.60 -2.44
CA CYS A 64 -3.78 10.68 -3.53
C CYS A 64 -4.51 12.03 -3.52
N GLY A 65 -4.86 12.56 -2.34
CA GLY A 65 -5.45 13.88 -2.20
C GLY A 65 -4.52 15.00 -2.69
N TYR A 66 -3.23 14.91 -2.37
CA TYR A 66 -2.22 15.87 -2.81
C TYR A 66 -2.04 15.87 -4.33
N TYR A 67 -1.93 14.69 -4.96
CA TYR A 67 -1.70 14.59 -6.40
C TYR A 67 -2.96 14.77 -7.26
N ALA A 68 -4.16 14.70 -6.67
CA ALA A 68 -5.43 14.87 -7.39
C ALA A 68 -5.58 16.24 -8.07
N ARG A 69 -4.86 17.27 -7.59
CA ARG A 69 -4.88 18.61 -8.22
C ARG A 69 -4.16 18.67 -9.56
N TRP A 70 -3.26 17.73 -9.86
CA TRP A 70 -2.52 17.69 -11.13
C TRP A 70 -2.89 16.50 -12.00
N LEU A 71 -3.04 15.31 -11.40
CA LEU A 71 -3.37 14.08 -12.14
C LEU A 71 -4.88 13.84 -12.26
N GLY A 72 -5.69 14.69 -11.63
CA GLY A 72 -7.13 14.55 -11.59
C GLY A 72 -7.62 13.54 -10.54
N ARG A 73 -8.84 13.78 -10.05
CA ARG A 73 -9.50 12.91 -9.07
C ARG A 73 -9.72 11.48 -9.57
N PRO A 74 -10.15 11.23 -10.82
CA PRO A 74 -10.42 9.86 -11.27
C PRO A 74 -9.19 8.95 -11.20
N LEU A 75 -8.02 9.44 -11.64
CA LEU A 75 -6.79 8.65 -11.61
C LEU A 75 -6.33 8.37 -10.17
N MET A 76 -6.44 9.37 -9.28
CA MET A 76 -6.03 9.22 -7.87
C MET A 76 -6.97 8.35 -7.05
N GLU A 77 -8.28 8.41 -7.31
CA GLU A 77 -9.23 7.49 -6.68
C GLU A 77 -9.00 6.05 -7.12
N ARG A 78 -8.67 5.83 -8.41
CA ARG A 78 -8.30 4.50 -8.91
C ARG A 78 -7.02 3.97 -8.25
N LEU A 79 -5.95 4.79 -8.21
CA LEU A 79 -4.70 4.43 -7.52
C LEU A 79 -4.93 4.08 -6.05
N LYS A 80 -5.72 4.90 -5.35
CA LYS A 80 -6.08 4.66 -3.95
C LYS A 80 -6.80 3.33 -3.78
N SER A 81 -7.78 3.05 -4.63
CA SER A 81 -8.56 1.81 -4.58
C SER A 81 -7.68 0.58 -4.81
N GLU A 82 -6.81 0.62 -5.82
CA GLU A 82 -5.92 -0.51 -6.13
C GLU A 82 -4.91 -0.76 -5.00
N ILE A 83 -4.40 0.29 -4.35
CA ILE A 83 -3.54 0.13 -3.15
C ILE A 83 -4.34 -0.42 -1.95
N TYR A 84 -5.59 0.00 -1.77
CA TYR A 84 -6.44 -0.49 -0.67
C TYR A 84 -6.81 -1.96 -0.86
N GLU A 85 -7.07 -2.39 -2.09
CA GLU A 85 -7.31 -3.79 -2.45
C GLU A 85 -6.09 -4.65 -2.06
N ILE A 86 -4.88 -4.26 -2.45
CA ILE A 86 -3.65 -4.96 -2.06
C ILE A 86 -3.48 -5.03 -0.54
N LEU A 87 -3.79 -3.94 0.18
CA LEU A 87 -3.73 -3.92 1.64
C LEU A 87 -4.72 -4.89 2.28
N GLU A 88 -5.95 -4.93 1.77
CA GLU A 88 -7.02 -5.80 2.27
C GLU A 88 -6.67 -7.27 1.99
N GLU A 89 -6.22 -7.61 0.77
CA GLU A 89 -5.75 -8.95 0.43
C GLU A 89 -4.60 -9.41 1.35
N ALA A 90 -3.63 -8.53 1.63
CA ALA A 90 -2.49 -8.86 2.50
C ALA A 90 -2.92 -9.09 3.96
N VAL A 91 -3.87 -8.29 4.48
CA VAL A 91 -4.40 -8.45 5.84
C VAL A 91 -5.27 -9.70 5.96
N ASP A 92 -6.13 -9.97 4.98
CA ASP A 92 -6.98 -11.16 4.94
C ASP A 92 -6.14 -12.44 4.88
N TRP A 93 -5.10 -12.45 4.05
CA TRP A 93 -4.16 -13.58 3.96
C TRP A 93 -3.43 -13.82 5.29
N TRP A 94 -2.96 -12.75 5.94
CA TRP A 94 -2.34 -12.85 7.26
C TRP A 94 -3.31 -13.36 8.34
N GLY A 95 -4.56 -12.88 8.36
CA GLY A 95 -5.57 -13.34 9.31
C GLY A 95 -5.92 -14.82 9.15
N GLN A 96 -5.89 -15.35 7.92
CA GLN A 96 -6.03 -16.79 7.67
C GLN A 96 -4.82 -17.58 8.17
N GLN A 97 -3.61 -17.03 8.02
CA GLN A 97 -2.39 -17.69 8.49
C GLN A 97 -2.38 -17.84 10.02
N GLU A 98 -2.73 -16.80 10.79
CA GLU A 98 -2.80 -16.89 12.26
C GLU A 98 -3.76 -17.99 12.72
N VAL A 99 -4.90 -18.15 12.03
CA VAL A 99 -5.89 -19.20 12.32
C VAL A 99 -5.36 -20.61 11.98
N CYS A 100 -4.60 -20.76 10.91
CA CYS A 100 -3.97 -22.03 10.54
C CYS A 100 -2.85 -22.42 11.52
N ASP A 101 -1.98 -21.47 11.89
CA ASP A 101 -0.89 -21.68 12.84
C ASP A 101 -1.42 -22.08 14.23
N GLU A 102 -2.58 -21.56 14.65
CA GLU A 102 -3.25 -21.92 15.91
C GLU A 102 -3.90 -23.32 15.87
N MET A 103 -4.27 -23.85 14.69
CA MET A 103 -4.84 -25.20 14.54
C MET A 103 -3.80 -26.31 14.39
N GLU A 104 -2.58 -26.00 13.95
CA GLU A 104 -1.48 -26.96 13.79
C GLU A 104 -0.57 -27.07 15.02
N GLY A 105 -0.83 -26.28 16.08
CA GLY A 105 -0.09 -26.22 17.35
C GLY A 105 -0.63 -27.09 18.48
#